data_AF-A0A6L9MS10-F1
#
_entry.id   AF-A0A6L9MS10-F1
#
_cell.length_a   1.000
_cell.length_b   1.000
_cell.length_c   1.000
_cell.angle_alpha   90.00
_cell.angle_beta   90.00
_cell.angle_gamma   90.00
#
_symmetry.space_group_name_H-M   'P 1'
#
loop_
_entity.id
_entity.type
_entity.pdbx_description
1 polymer ?
#
loop_
_entity_poly.entity_id
_entity_poly.type
_entity_poly.pdbx_seq_one_letter_code
_entity_poly.pdbx_strand_id
1 'polypeptide(L)'
;MKLDDDIHNYYEHLVLERIAKLGLDKSKSADYLADLCCLALNQVPPRYIRFEVDMAFYLPQSERKQMEMNVEYAISKALRFLNDAEHDAERSESQKEEQAD
;
A
#
# COMPACT_ATOMS: atom_id res chain seq x y z
N MET A 1 -12.32 24.38 -9.97
CA MET A 1 -13.03 23.40 -9.12
C MET A 1 -11.97 22.46 -8.56
N LYS A 2 -11.83 22.35 -7.23
CA LYS A 2 -10.97 21.38 -6.54
C LYS A 2 -11.89 20.36 -5.87
N LEU A 3 -11.50 19.09 -5.84
CA LEU A 3 -12.20 18.11 -5.01
C LEU A 3 -12.02 18.51 -3.53
N ASP A 4 -13.02 18.23 -2.71
CA ASP A 4 -12.94 18.40 -1.25
C ASP A 4 -11.92 17.39 -0.69
N ASP A 5 -11.05 17.82 0.22
CA ASP A 5 -10.01 16.95 0.81
C ASP A 5 -10.64 15.85 1.71
N ASP A 6 -11.90 16.03 2.10
CA ASP A 6 -12.68 15.00 2.79
C ASP A 6 -13.05 13.81 1.89
N ILE A 7 -12.94 13.94 0.56
CA ILE A 7 -13.25 12.85 -0.38
C ILE A 7 -12.00 12.00 -0.62
N HIS A 8 -12.02 10.77 -0.12
CA HIS A 8 -10.88 9.86 -0.14
C HIS A 8 -11.31 8.42 -0.45
N ASN A 9 -10.38 7.59 -0.90
CA ASN A 9 -10.66 6.17 -1.14
C ASN A 9 -10.61 5.41 0.19
N TYR A 10 -11.69 4.72 0.55
CA TYR A 10 -11.77 3.94 1.81
C TYR A 10 -10.66 2.88 1.93
N TYR A 11 -10.14 2.38 0.80
CA TYR A 11 -9.01 1.46 0.82
C TYR A 11 -7.71 2.07 1.36
N GLU A 12 -7.54 3.39 1.33
CA GLU A 12 -6.39 4.08 1.93
C GLU A 12 -6.30 3.76 3.43
N HIS A 13 -7.43 3.81 4.13
CA HIS A 13 -7.52 3.45 5.56
C HIS A 13 -7.09 2.00 5.79
N LEU A 14 -7.63 1.05 5.01
CA LEU A 14 -7.33 -0.37 5.17
C LEU A 14 -5.86 -0.70 4.86
N VAL A 15 -5.27 -0.03 3.86
CA VAL A 15 -3.86 -0.17 3.51
C VAL A 15 -2.98 0.32 4.66
N LEU A 16 -3.26 1.50 5.19
CA LEU A 16 -2.52 2.06 6.33
C LEU A 16 -2.64 1.17 7.58
N GLU A 17 -3.84 0.67 7.88
CA GLU A 17 -4.07 -0.25 9.00
C GLU A 17 -3.24 -1.53 8.84
N ARG A 18 -3.17 -2.08 7.62
CA ARG A 18 -2.39 -3.28 7.35
C ARG A 18 -0.88 -3.01 7.41
N ILE A 19 -0.40 -1.89 6.91
CA ILE A 19 1.02 -1.47 7.00
C ILE A 19 1.44 -1.35 8.48
N ALA A 20 0.61 -0.70 9.31
CA ALA A 20 0.86 -0.57 10.74
C ALA A 20 0.82 -1.93 11.46
N LYS A 21 -0.12 -2.82 11.13
CA LYS A 21 -0.18 -4.19 11.66
C LYS A 21 1.08 -5.01 11.34
N LEU A 22 1.71 -4.76 10.20
CA LEU A 22 2.97 -5.39 9.80
C LEU A 22 4.20 -4.70 10.40
N GLY A 23 4.06 -3.55 11.08
CA GLY A 23 5.17 -2.79 11.64
C GLY A 23 6.08 -2.16 10.56
N LEU A 24 5.58 -1.99 9.34
CA LEU A 24 6.36 -1.43 8.23
C LEU A 24 6.60 0.07 8.39
N ASP A 25 5.67 0.77 9.05
CA ASP A 25 5.76 2.17 9.45
C ASP A 25 7.00 2.47 10.33
N LYS A 26 7.55 1.45 11.00
CA LYS A 26 8.72 1.57 11.88
C LYS A 26 10.01 1.05 11.25
N SER A 27 9.91 0.25 10.19
CA SER A 27 11.04 -0.50 9.61
C SER A 27 11.45 -0.03 8.22
N LYS A 28 10.56 0.63 7.48
CA LYS A 28 10.79 1.10 6.11
C LYS A 28 10.75 2.63 6.04
N SER A 29 11.40 3.20 5.02
CA SER A 29 11.45 4.65 4.79
C SER A 29 10.10 5.20 4.30
N ALA A 30 9.93 6.52 4.39
CA ALA A 30 8.74 7.18 3.88
C ALA A 30 8.53 6.95 2.37
N ASP A 31 9.62 6.97 1.58
CA ASP A 31 9.56 6.74 0.14
C ASP A 31 9.14 5.30 -0.18
N TYR A 32 9.71 4.31 0.51
CA TYR A 32 9.29 2.90 0.35
C TYR A 32 7.80 2.71 0.69
N LEU A 33 7.34 3.34 1.77
CA LEU A 33 5.94 3.27 2.18
C LEU A 33 5.02 3.97 1.17
N ALA A 34 5.43 5.08 0.58
CA ALA A 34 4.69 5.76 -0.47
C ALA A 34 4.54 4.87 -1.72
N ASP A 35 5.63 4.23 -2.16
CA ASP A 35 5.60 3.29 -3.29
C ASP A 35 4.74 2.06 -2.98
N LEU A 36 4.85 1.51 -1.77
CA LEU A 36 4.03 0.40 -1.29
C LEU A 36 2.53 0.75 -1.33
N CYS A 37 2.16 1.93 -0.82
CA CYS A 37 0.78 2.43 -0.86
C CYS A 37 0.29 2.58 -2.30
N CYS A 38 1.08 3.23 -3.18
CA CYS A 38 0.74 3.40 -4.59
C CYS A 38 0.50 2.06 -5.30
N LEU A 39 1.40 1.10 -5.10
CA LEU A 39 1.29 -0.23 -5.70
C LEU A 39 0.07 -0.99 -5.17
N ALA A 40 -0.16 -0.98 -3.85
CA ALA A 40 -1.27 -1.68 -3.23
C ALA A 40 -2.64 -1.09 -3.63
N LEU A 41 -2.78 0.23 -3.61
CA LEU A 41 -4.03 0.93 -3.95
C LEU A 41 -4.45 0.70 -5.40
N ASN A 42 -3.47 0.58 -6.32
CA ASN A 42 -3.74 0.27 -7.72
C ASN A 42 -4.17 -1.19 -7.97
N GLN A 43 -4.13 -2.08 -6.97
CA GLN A 43 -4.59 -3.47 -7.08
C GLN A 43 -6.00 -3.70 -6.52
N VAL A 44 -6.60 -2.70 -5.85
CA VAL A 44 -7.93 -2.79 -5.24
C VAL A 44 -8.92 -1.89 -5.97
N PRO A 45 -10.23 -2.23 -6.00
CA PRO A 45 -11.22 -1.38 -6.65
C PRO A 45 -11.33 -0.03 -5.92
N PRO A 46 -11.42 1.11 -6.62
CA PRO A 46 -11.58 2.41 -5.97
C PRO A 46 -12.94 2.50 -5.27
N ARG A 47 -12.95 3.01 -4.03
CA ARG A 47 -14.20 3.25 -3.28
C ARG A 47 -14.13 4.59 -2.55
N TYR A 48 -14.51 5.65 -3.25
CA TYR A 48 -14.47 7.00 -2.71
C TYR A 48 -15.66 7.28 -1.80
N ILE A 49 -15.35 7.89 -0.66
CA ILE A 49 -16.29 8.27 0.38
C ILE A 49 -15.95 9.67 0.89
N ARG A 50 -16.92 10.33 1.53
CA ARG A 50 -16.68 11.58 2.26
C ARG A 50 -16.48 11.35 3.74
N PHE A 51 -17.26 10.45 4.35
CA PHE A 51 -17.18 10.15 5.77
C PHE A 51 -17.12 8.64 6.02
N GLU A 52 -16.14 8.19 6.80
CA GLU A 52 -15.99 6.77 7.16
C GLU A 52 -17.20 6.23 7.94
N VAL A 53 -17.88 7.09 8.71
CA VAL A 53 -19.07 6.71 9.50
C VAL A 53 -20.22 6.20 8.63
N ASP A 54 -20.36 6.72 7.41
CA ASP A 54 -21.37 6.27 6.46
C ASP A 54 -21.05 4.83 6.05
N MET A 55 -19.78 4.55 5.75
CA MET A 55 -19.35 3.19 5.40
C MET A 55 -19.49 2.22 6.58
N ALA A 56 -19.10 2.59 7.79
CA ALA A 56 -19.18 1.69 8.95
C ALA A 56 -20.62 1.26 9.28
N PHE A 57 -21.61 2.12 9.02
CA PHE A 57 -23.02 1.81 9.27
C PHE A 57 -23.64 0.91 8.19
N TYR A 58 -23.26 1.10 6.92
CA TYR A 58 -23.87 0.38 5.79
C TYR A 58 -23.05 -0.83 5.31
N LEU A 59 -21.77 -0.96 5.68
CA LEU A 59 -20.90 -2.04 5.21
C LEU A 59 -21.17 -3.35 5.97
N PRO A 60 -21.65 -4.41 5.30
CA PRO A 60 -21.77 -5.72 5.92
C PRO A 60 -20.41 -6.24 6.38
N GLN A 61 -20.38 -6.92 7.52
CA GLN A 61 -19.14 -7.48 8.07
C GLN A 61 -18.43 -8.46 7.11
N SER A 62 -19.19 -9.18 6.29
CA SER A 62 -18.64 -10.04 5.23
C SER A 62 -17.94 -9.25 4.13
N GLU A 63 -18.52 -8.13 3.70
CA GLU A 63 -17.90 -7.26 2.69
C GLU A 63 -16.63 -6.64 3.25
N ARG A 64 -16.65 -6.17 4.51
CA ARG A 64 -15.45 -5.65 5.18
C ARG A 64 -14.30 -6.66 5.21
N LYS A 65 -14.58 -7.90 5.63
CA LYS A 65 -13.58 -8.97 5.63
C LYS A 65 -13.02 -9.24 4.23
N GLN A 66 -13.87 -9.24 3.21
CA GLN A 66 -13.41 -9.41 1.83
C GLN A 66 -12.49 -8.26 1.38
N MET A 67 -12.82 -7.02 1.75
CA MET A 67 -11.97 -5.86 1.46
C MET A 67 -10.61 -5.98 2.16
N GLU A 68 -10.59 -6.37 3.44
CA GLU A 68 -9.36 -6.61 4.20
C GLU A 68 -8.49 -7.71 3.55
N MET A 69 -9.09 -8.82 3.11
CA MET A 69 -8.39 -9.87 2.38
C MET A 69 -7.79 -9.38 1.05
N ASN A 70 -8.53 -8.56 0.30
CA ASN A 70 -8.04 -7.99 -0.96
C ASN A 70 -6.82 -7.07 -0.70
N VAL A 71 -6.86 -6.26 0.36
CA VAL A 71 -5.75 -5.40 0.78
C VAL A 71 -4.53 -6.22 1.20
N GLU A 72 -4.74 -7.29 1.97
CA GLU A 72 -3.66 -8.18 2.37
C GLU A 72 -2.95 -8.81 1.16
N TYR A 73 -3.73 -9.25 0.17
CA TYR A 73 -3.18 -9.77 -1.08
C TYR A 73 -2.42 -8.70 -1.88
N ALA A 74 -3.00 -7.50 -2.01
CA ALA A 74 -2.40 -6.37 -2.72
C ALA A 74 -1.05 -5.96 -2.10
N ILE A 75 -1.00 -5.79 -0.77
CA ILE A 75 0.22 -5.46 -0.04
C ILE A 75 1.26 -6.58 -0.18
N SER A 76 0.85 -7.84 -0.06
CA SER A 76 1.78 -8.97 -0.21
C SER A 76 2.43 -9.01 -1.60
N LYS A 77 1.66 -8.69 -2.65
CA LYS A 77 2.16 -8.59 -4.02
C LYS A 77 3.09 -7.40 -4.21
N ALA A 78 2.73 -6.24 -3.66
CA ALA A 78 3.55 -5.02 -3.74
C ALA A 78 4.88 -5.17 -2.98
N LEU A 79 4.87 -5.78 -1.79
CA LEU A 79 6.08 -6.07 -1.01
C LEU A 79 7.06 -6.95 -1.78
N ARG A 80 6.58 -8.01 -2.44
CA ARG A 80 7.42 -8.86 -3.28
C ARG A 80 8.09 -8.05 -4.38
N PHE A 81 7.31 -7.25 -5.11
CA PHE A 81 7.83 -6.41 -6.18
C PHE A 81 8.91 -5.43 -5.69
N LEU A 82 8.69 -4.76 -4.57
CA LEU A 82 9.66 -3.79 -4.03
C LEU A 82 10.93 -4.46 -3.51
N ASN A 83 10.82 -5.61 -2.84
CA ASN A 83 11.98 -6.32 -2.32
C ASN A 83 12.83 -6.94 -3.45
N ASP A 84 12.18 -7.45 -4.50
CA ASP A 84 12.89 -7.95 -5.69
C ASP A 84 13.63 -6.79 -6.39
N ALA A 85 13.02 -5.61 -6.47
CA ALA A 85 13.63 -4.41 -7.04
C ALA A 85 14.81 -3.86 -6.20
N GLU A 86 14.71 -3.88 -4.86
CA GLU A 86 15.82 -3.53 -3.95
C GLU A 86 17.03 -4.46 -4.22
N HIS A 87 16.80 -5.77 -4.30
CA HIS A 87 17.85 -6.77 -4.52
C HIS A 87 18.51 -6.65 -5.92
N ASP A 88 17.72 -6.36 -6.96
CA ASP A 88 18.25 -6.14 -8.30
C ASP A 88 19.09 -4.85 -8.39
N ALA A 89 18.69 -3.80 -7.67
CA ALA A 89 19.45 -2.56 -7.59
C ALA A 89 20.82 -2.79 -6.93
N GLU A 90 20.86 -3.44 -5.76
CA GLU A 90 22.10 -3.78 -5.05
C GLU A 90 23.07 -4.60 -5.91
N ARG A 91 22.55 -5.61 -6.62
CA ARG A 91 23.37 -6.45 -7.51
C ARG A 91 23.98 -5.66 -8.68
N SER A 92 23.23 -4.67 -9.19
CA SER A 92 23.69 -3.80 -10.28
C SER A 92 24.74 -2.79 -9.83
N GLU A 93 24.75 -2.41 -8.55
CA GLU A 93 25.74 -1.51 -7.95
C GLU A 93 27.05 -2.24 -7.66
N SER A 94 26.99 -3.44 -7.05
CA SER A 94 28.20 -4.27 -6.80
C SER A 94 28.98 -4.57 -8.10
N GLN A 95 28.28 -4.82 -9.20
CA GLN A 95 28.91 -5.09 -10.50
C GLN A 95 29.57 -3.86 -11.14
N LYS A 96 29.11 -2.65 -10.81
CA LYS A 96 29.72 -1.40 -11.30
C LYS A 96 30.98 -1.05 -10.52
N GLU A 97 31.00 -1.28 -9.21
CA GLU A 97 32.18 -1.07 -8.37
C GLU A 97 33.31 -2.03 -8.74
N GLU A 98 33.00 -3.31 -9.00
CA GLU A 98 33.99 -4.33 -9.39
C GLU A 98 34.56 -4.13 -10.81
N GLN A 99 33.91 -3.31 -11.66
CA GLN A 99 34.41 -2.94 -13.00
C GLN A 99 35.12 -1.57 -13.03
N ALA A 100 35.07 -0.81 -11.93
CA ALA A 100 35.70 0.50 -11.80
C ALA A 100 37.10 0.45 -11.18
N ASP A 101 37.51 -0.72 -10.67
CA ASP A 101 38.86 -1.08 -10.20
C ASP A 101 39.61 -1.89 -11.27
#